data_AF-A0A7C7TM10-F1
#
_entry.id   AF-A0A7C7TM10-F1
#
_cell.length_a   1.000
_cell.length_b   1.000
_cell.length_c   1.000
_cell.angle_alpha   90.00
_cell.angle_beta   90.00
_cell.angle_gamma   90.00
#
_symmetry.space_group_name_H-M   'P 1'
#
loop_
_entity.id
_entity.type
_entity.pdbx_description
1 polymer ?
#
loop_
_entity_poly.entity_id
_entity_poly.type
_entity_poly.pdbx_seq_one_letter_code
_entity_poly.pdbx_strand_id
1 'polypeptide(L)'
;MEEAVAVNSSGQTLEARGRPAFDGDELIVSVKEGMTDDEQAFHKVMAIMFPIRNALMYDIADLSQDKWDELIVELSKRGIKETSFTSGATPKENYYGRQGIFDLAKTPNGKDIHHSVMKFLEESGLYLLCHVTSDEFHQMLRETHPEGHDPCVDAAITTKIRFQ
;
A
#
# COMPACT_ATOMS: atom_id res chain seq x y z
N MET A 1 15.80 5.69 3.34
CA MET A 1 14.86 4.73 2.72
C MET A 1 15.56 3.59 1.98
N GLU A 2 16.73 3.81 1.35
CA GLU A 2 17.39 2.75 0.55
C GLU A 2 17.74 1.48 1.36
N GLU A 3 18.08 1.62 2.64
CA GLU A 3 18.47 0.53 3.55
C GLU A 3 17.33 0.03 4.46
N ALA A 4 16.07 0.40 4.19
CA ALA A 4 14.94 -0.06 5.00
C ALA A 4 14.49 -1.47 4.58
N VAL A 5 14.36 -2.36 5.56
CA VAL A 5 13.83 -3.73 5.41
C VAL A 5 12.62 -3.90 6.31
N ALA A 6 11.57 -4.50 5.77
CA ALA A 6 10.33 -4.73 6.50
C ALA A 6 10.42 -6.03 7.28
N VAL A 7 10.02 -6.01 8.55
CA VAL A 7 10.06 -7.16 9.47
C VAL A 7 8.72 -7.35 10.16
N ASN A 8 8.44 -8.59 10.57
CA ASN A 8 7.29 -8.90 11.42
C ASN A 8 7.57 -8.53 12.90
N SER A 9 6.57 -8.70 13.75
CA SER A 9 6.65 -8.43 15.20
C SER A 9 7.69 -9.26 15.97
N SER A 10 8.24 -10.33 15.37
CA SER A 10 9.34 -11.13 15.91
C SER A 10 10.72 -10.68 15.41
N GLY A 11 10.78 -9.60 14.61
CA GLY A 11 12.01 -9.08 14.00
C GLY A 11 12.49 -9.87 12.78
N GLN A 12 11.69 -10.79 12.24
CA GLN A 12 12.06 -11.55 11.05
C GLN A 12 11.72 -10.78 9.78
N THR A 13 12.63 -10.76 8.81
CA THR A 13 12.40 -10.14 7.49
C THR A 13 11.13 -10.68 6.86
N LEU A 14 10.27 -9.78 6.39
CA LEU A 14 9.06 -10.14 5.67
C LEU A 14 9.42 -10.73 4.31
N GLU A 15 8.96 -11.94 4.07
CA GLU A 15 8.99 -12.55 2.74
C GLU A 15 8.06 -11.79 1.79
N ALA A 16 8.54 -11.55 0.58
CA ALA A 16 7.78 -10.91 -0.48
C ALA A 16 6.60 -11.78 -0.92
N ARG A 17 5.37 -11.28 -0.75
CA ARG A 17 4.12 -11.98 -1.09
C ARG A 17 2.97 -11.01 -1.34
N GLY A 18 1.92 -11.48 -2.02
CA GLY A 18 0.69 -10.73 -2.29
C GLY A 18 -0.23 -10.54 -1.09
N ARG A 19 0.22 -10.93 0.10
CA ARG A 19 -0.50 -10.69 1.35
C ARG A 19 -0.17 -9.28 1.86
N PRO A 20 -1.17 -8.45 2.21
CA PRO A 20 -0.93 -7.11 2.73
C PRO A 20 -0.04 -7.09 3.97
N ALA A 21 0.50 -5.92 4.30
CA ALA A 21 1.13 -5.68 5.59
C ALA A 21 0.09 -5.67 6.72
N PHE A 22 0.43 -6.25 7.87
CA PHE A 22 -0.46 -6.35 9.02
C PHE A 22 0.01 -5.45 10.18
N ASP A 23 -0.86 -5.29 11.17
CA ASP A 23 -0.49 -4.70 12.45
C ASP A 23 0.67 -5.48 13.08
N GLY A 24 1.70 -4.74 13.48
CA GLY A 24 2.93 -5.28 14.05
C GLY A 24 4.10 -5.43 13.07
N ASP A 25 3.91 -5.12 11.78
CA ASP A 25 5.03 -5.03 10.85
C ASP A 25 5.76 -3.68 10.99
N GLU A 26 7.09 -3.73 11.08
CA GLU A 26 7.98 -2.59 11.31
C GLU A 26 9.07 -2.47 10.24
N LEU A 27 9.76 -1.33 10.20
CA LEU A 27 10.94 -1.12 9.36
C LEU A 27 12.19 -1.09 10.21
N ILE A 28 13.19 -1.89 9.84
CA ILE A 28 14.54 -1.83 10.41
C ILE A 28 15.53 -1.34 9.36
N VAL A 29 16.64 -0.78 9.83
CA VAL A 29 17.80 -0.49 8.97
C VAL A 29 18.60 -1.78 8.81
N SER A 30 18.72 -2.29 7.60
CA SER A 30 19.50 -3.49 7.29
C SER A 30 20.05 -3.42 5.87
N VAL A 31 21.23 -4.01 5.67
CA VAL A 31 21.82 -4.15 4.33
C VAL A 31 20.97 -5.15 3.53
N LYS A 32 20.62 -4.78 2.30
CA LYS A 32 19.82 -5.61 1.37
C LYS A 32 20.67 -6.61 0.57
N GLU A 33 21.82 -7.00 1.11
CA GLU A 33 22.79 -7.83 0.40
C GLU A 33 22.20 -9.22 0.11
N GLY A 34 22.26 -9.65 -1.16
CA GLY A 34 21.70 -10.93 -1.61
C GLY A 34 20.22 -10.91 -2.00
N MET A 35 19.51 -9.78 -1.84
CA MET A 35 18.14 -9.62 -2.33
C MET A 35 18.10 -9.37 -3.85
N THR A 36 17.17 -10.01 -4.54
CA THR A 36 16.79 -9.70 -5.92
C THR A 36 16.22 -8.29 -6.05
N ASP A 37 16.19 -7.75 -7.26
CA ASP A 37 15.63 -6.42 -7.52
C ASP A 37 14.16 -6.30 -7.09
N ASP A 38 13.37 -7.38 -7.25
CA ASP A 38 11.97 -7.40 -6.83
C ASP A 38 11.80 -7.44 -5.31
N GLU A 39 12.67 -8.16 -4.59
CA GLU A 39 12.67 -8.15 -3.12
C GLU A 39 13.08 -6.78 -2.56
N GLN A 40 14.09 -6.14 -3.18
CA GLN A 40 14.47 -4.78 -2.83
C GLN A 40 13.34 -3.78 -3.09
N ALA A 41 12.63 -3.93 -4.22
CA ALA A 41 11.47 -3.14 -4.57
C ALA A 41 10.32 -3.38 -3.58
N PHE A 42 10.05 -4.64 -3.20
CA PHE A 42 9.05 -5.00 -2.19
C PHE A 42 9.31 -4.27 -0.87
N HIS A 43 10.54 -4.32 -0.34
CA HIS A 43 10.87 -3.60 0.89
C HIS A 43 10.79 -2.07 0.74
N LYS A 44 11.11 -1.52 -0.45
CA LYS A 44 10.91 -0.09 -0.74
C LYS A 44 9.41 0.27 -0.75
N VAL A 45 8.53 -0.59 -1.27
CA VAL A 45 7.07 -0.42 -1.15
C VAL A 45 6.65 -0.41 0.32
N MET A 46 7.10 -1.37 1.13
CA MET A 46 6.75 -1.39 2.56
C MET A 46 7.24 -0.13 3.28
N ALA A 47 8.42 0.39 2.93
CA ALA A 47 8.94 1.63 3.48
C ALA A 47 8.10 2.87 3.14
N ILE A 48 7.32 2.82 2.06
CA ILE A 48 6.35 3.86 1.66
C ILE A 48 4.99 3.62 2.35
N MET A 49 4.52 2.37 2.35
CA MET A 49 3.17 2.03 2.81
C MET A 49 3.02 2.02 4.33
N PHE A 50 4.07 1.67 5.10
CA PHE A 50 3.97 1.63 6.56
C PHE A 50 3.76 3.02 7.18
N PRO A 51 4.49 4.08 6.75
CA PRO A 51 4.16 5.45 7.14
C PRO A 51 2.73 5.86 6.80
N ILE A 52 2.22 5.52 5.62
CA ILE A 52 0.83 5.80 5.22
C ILE A 52 -0.16 5.08 6.15
N ARG A 53 0.06 3.78 6.43
CA ARG A 53 -0.74 2.98 7.38
C ARG A 53 -0.78 3.65 8.74
N ASN A 54 0.39 3.94 9.31
CA ASN A 54 0.48 4.51 10.65
C ASN A 54 -0.19 5.89 10.73
N ALA A 55 -0.01 6.71 9.68
CA ALA A 55 -0.64 8.02 9.59
C ALA A 55 -2.18 7.95 9.56
N LEU A 56 -2.76 6.97 8.85
CA LEU A 56 -4.21 6.79 8.78
C LEU A 56 -4.79 6.10 10.03
N MET A 57 -4.06 5.14 10.62
CA MET A 57 -4.58 4.30 11.70
C MET A 57 -4.33 4.86 13.10
N TYR A 58 -3.22 5.58 13.31
CA TYR A 58 -2.76 5.98 14.64
C TYR A 58 -2.56 7.49 14.76
N ASP A 59 -2.04 8.16 13.72
CA ASP A 59 -1.59 9.57 13.81
C ASP A 59 -2.53 10.57 13.10
N ILE A 60 -3.76 10.15 12.77
CA ILE A 60 -4.68 10.94 11.92
C ILE A 60 -5.06 12.30 12.52
N ALA A 61 -5.06 12.41 13.85
CA ALA A 61 -5.36 13.67 14.55
C ALA A 61 -4.36 14.77 14.16
N ASP A 62 -3.08 14.43 14.12
CA ASP A 62 -1.95 15.35 13.88
C ASP A 62 -1.51 15.41 12.41
N LEU A 63 -2.12 14.58 11.55
CA LEU A 63 -1.86 14.56 10.13
C LEU A 63 -2.49 15.79 9.44
N SER A 64 -1.62 16.65 8.92
CA SER A 64 -1.95 17.80 8.06
C SER A 64 -1.98 17.40 6.58
N GLN A 65 -2.63 18.20 5.73
CA GLN A 65 -2.63 18.00 4.28
C GLN A 65 -1.21 17.93 3.68
N ASP A 66 -0.31 18.85 4.03
CA ASP A 66 1.06 18.87 3.47
C ASP A 66 1.82 17.56 3.76
N LYS A 67 1.81 17.11 5.03
CA LYS A 67 2.37 15.81 5.42
C LYS A 67 1.70 14.64 4.71
N TRP A 68 0.38 14.69 4.51
CA TRP A 68 -0.33 13.66 3.77
C TRP A 68 0.16 13.58 2.32
N ASP A 69 0.25 14.72 1.65
CA ASP A 69 0.72 14.84 0.26
C ASP A 69 2.18 14.36 0.10
N GLU A 70 3.03 14.62 1.08
CA GLU A 70 4.40 14.07 1.15
C GLU A 70 4.40 12.54 1.25
N LEU A 71 3.57 11.96 2.12
CA LEU A 71 3.48 10.51 2.31
C LEU A 71 3.02 9.78 1.05
N ILE A 72 2.04 10.33 0.32
CA ILE A 72 1.44 9.69 -0.85
C ILE A 72 2.15 10.00 -2.17
N VAL A 73 3.29 10.71 -2.16
CA VAL A 73 3.95 11.17 -3.39
C VAL A 73 4.25 10.03 -4.37
N GLU A 74 4.68 8.87 -3.87
CA GLU A 74 4.98 7.70 -4.71
C GLU A 74 3.72 7.04 -5.28
N LEU A 75 2.58 7.14 -4.59
CA LEU A 75 1.29 6.72 -5.12
C LEU A 75 0.80 7.70 -6.19
N SER A 76 0.96 9.01 -5.95
CA SER A 76 0.54 10.06 -6.87
C SER A 76 1.30 10.04 -8.18
N LYS A 77 2.63 9.84 -8.14
CA LYS A 77 3.47 9.70 -9.34
C LYS A 77 2.99 8.60 -10.31
N ARG A 78 2.25 7.62 -9.78
CA ARG A 78 1.81 6.42 -10.50
C ARG A 78 0.31 6.38 -10.75
N GLY A 79 -0.43 7.42 -10.35
CA GLY A 79 -1.89 7.43 -10.47
C GLY A 79 -2.60 6.37 -9.61
N ILE A 80 -1.94 5.87 -8.54
CA ILE A 80 -2.52 4.81 -7.70
C ILE A 80 -3.59 5.39 -6.78
N LYS A 81 -4.85 4.97 -6.97
CA LYS A 81 -6.00 5.40 -6.16
C LYS A 81 -6.33 6.90 -6.27
N GLU A 82 -6.43 7.43 -7.49
CA GLU A 82 -6.71 8.88 -7.71
C GLU A 82 -8.14 9.28 -7.34
N THR A 83 -9.10 8.40 -7.62
CA THR A 83 -10.54 8.68 -7.51
C THR A 83 -11.17 7.96 -6.34
N SER A 84 -12.31 8.46 -5.90
CA SER A 84 -13.22 7.78 -4.97
C SER A 84 -14.54 7.53 -5.67
N PHE A 85 -15.20 6.43 -5.35
CA PHE A 85 -16.58 6.16 -5.74
C PHE A 85 -17.31 5.55 -4.55
N THR A 86 -18.31 6.24 -4.02
CA THR A 86 -19.03 5.84 -2.78
C THR A 86 -20.54 5.75 -2.97
N SER A 87 -20.98 5.63 -4.23
CA SER A 87 -22.40 5.56 -4.61
C SER A 87 -22.81 4.17 -5.11
N GLY A 88 -21.97 3.16 -4.89
CA GLY A 88 -22.26 1.77 -5.22
C GLY A 88 -23.36 1.19 -4.32
N ALA A 89 -24.14 0.27 -4.89
CA ALA A 89 -25.22 -0.44 -4.19
C ALA A 89 -24.66 -1.45 -3.18
N THR A 90 -23.43 -1.93 -3.38
CA THR A 90 -22.75 -2.87 -2.49
C THR A 90 -21.47 -2.28 -1.89
N PRO A 91 -21.03 -2.72 -0.70
CA PRO A 91 -19.75 -2.29 -0.12
C PRO A 91 -18.54 -2.54 -1.04
N LYS A 92 -18.58 -3.60 -1.86
CA LYS A 92 -17.50 -3.94 -2.80
C LYS A 92 -17.30 -2.87 -3.87
N GLU A 93 -18.39 -2.32 -4.39
CA GLU A 93 -18.37 -1.27 -5.42
C GLU A 93 -17.84 0.06 -4.87
N ASN A 94 -17.91 0.28 -3.56
CA ASN A 94 -17.44 1.50 -2.94
C ASN A 94 -15.92 1.44 -2.69
N TYR A 95 -15.22 2.51 -3.05
CA TYR A 95 -13.79 2.67 -2.78
C TYR A 95 -13.42 4.13 -2.58
N TYR A 96 -12.38 4.36 -1.77
CA TYR A 96 -11.79 5.67 -1.58
C TYR A 96 -10.47 5.77 -2.32
N GLY A 97 -10.22 6.93 -2.92
CA GLY A 97 -8.92 7.35 -3.42
C GLY A 97 -8.11 8.06 -2.33
N ARG A 98 -6.91 8.54 -2.67
CA ARG A 98 -5.96 9.18 -1.75
C ARG A 98 -6.59 10.33 -0.97
N GLN A 99 -7.25 11.28 -1.64
CA GLN A 99 -7.90 12.39 -0.92
C GLN A 99 -9.14 11.91 -0.15
N GLY A 100 -9.95 11.03 -0.75
CA GLY A 100 -11.18 10.56 -0.13
C GLY A 100 -10.94 9.77 1.15
N ILE A 101 -9.88 8.96 1.22
CA ILE A 101 -9.57 8.20 2.45
C ILE A 101 -9.04 9.12 3.54
N PHE A 102 -8.26 10.14 3.18
CA PHE A 102 -7.79 11.15 4.12
C PHE A 102 -8.96 11.96 4.71
N ASP A 103 -9.86 12.45 3.85
CA ASP A 103 -11.05 13.18 4.28
C ASP A 103 -11.96 12.32 5.19
N LEU A 104 -12.16 11.05 4.82
CA LEU A 104 -12.91 10.09 5.61
C LEU A 104 -12.26 9.86 6.98
N ALA A 105 -10.94 9.71 7.03
CA ALA A 105 -10.19 9.45 8.25
C ALA A 105 -10.15 10.69 9.18
N LYS A 106 -10.04 11.91 8.62
CA LYS A 106 -10.14 13.16 9.39
C LYS A 106 -11.54 13.37 9.96
N THR A 107 -12.58 13.02 9.20
CA THR A 107 -13.98 13.29 9.57
C THR A 107 -14.86 12.06 9.34
N PRO A 108 -14.77 11.03 10.19
CA PRO A 108 -15.50 9.77 10.00
C PRO A 108 -17.03 9.92 10.19
N ASN A 109 -17.50 11.01 10.83
CA ASN A 109 -18.91 11.28 11.08
C ASN A 109 -19.64 10.11 11.78
N GLY A 110 -18.96 9.45 12.72
CA GLY A 110 -19.50 8.31 13.48
C GLY A 110 -19.57 6.99 12.70
N LYS A 111 -19.02 6.92 11.48
CA LYS A 111 -18.89 5.68 10.72
C LYS A 111 -17.69 4.87 11.22
N ASP A 112 -17.85 3.55 11.24
CA ASP A 112 -16.69 2.66 11.28
C ASP A 112 -16.00 2.70 9.92
N ILE A 113 -14.74 3.16 9.91
CA ILE A 113 -13.94 3.35 8.70
C ILE A 113 -12.87 2.27 8.54
N HIS A 114 -12.75 1.32 9.49
CA HIS A 114 -11.67 0.34 9.52
C HIS A 114 -11.55 -0.42 8.19
N HIS A 115 -12.66 -0.97 7.69
CA HIS A 115 -12.68 -1.68 6.42
C HIS A 115 -12.26 -0.79 5.23
N SER A 116 -12.66 0.49 5.24
CA SER A 116 -12.32 1.42 4.15
C SER A 116 -10.83 1.78 4.15
N VAL A 117 -10.24 1.96 5.34
CA VAL A 117 -8.81 2.21 5.51
C VAL A 117 -7.99 0.98 5.12
N MET A 118 -8.38 -0.21 5.61
CA MET A 118 -7.67 -1.46 5.30
C MET A 118 -7.71 -1.76 3.79
N LYS A 119 -8.89 -1.63 3.16
CA LYS A 119 -9.03 -1.80 1.70
C LYS A 119 -8.15 -0.83 0.92
N PHE A 120 -8.12 0.45 1.30
CA PHE A 120 -7.26 1.43 0.65
C PHE A 120 -5.78 1.07 0.77
N LEU A 121 -5.31 0.66 1.96
CA LEU A 121 -3.92 0.31 2.20
C LEU A 121 -3.48 -0.94 1.43
N GLU A 122 -4.32 -1.97 1.43
CA GLU A 122 -4.11 -3.21 0.68
C GLU A 122 -4.02 -2.95 -0.82
N GLU A 123 -5.04 -2.31 -1.40
CA GLU A 123 -5.07 -2.01 -2.84
C GLU A 123 -3.90 -1.10 -3.24
N SER A 124 -3.60 -0.05 -2.46
CA SER A 124 -2.50 0.86 -2.76
C SER A 124 -1.14 0.16 -2.75
N GLY A 125 -0.91 -0.71 -1.76
CA GLY A 125 0.34 -1.46 -1.64
C GLY A 125 0.53 -2.44 -2.79
N LEU A 126 -0.53 -3.20 -3.14
CA LEU A 126 -0.50 -4.14 -4.25
C LEU A 126 -0.30 -3.43 -5.59
N TYR A 127 -1.03 -2.34 -5.84
CA TYR A 127 -0.90 -1.59 -7.08
C TYR A 127 0.49 -0.96 -7.21
N LEU A 128 1.08 -0.50 -6.08
CA LEU A 128 2.44 -0.01 -6.08
C LEU A 128 3.45 -1.11 -6.42
N LEU A 129 3.30 -2.31 -5.85
CA LEU A 129 4.12 -3.49 -6.21
C LEU A 129 4.00 -3.76 -7.72
N CYS A 130 2.79 -3.78 -8.27
CA CYS A 130 2.54 -4.01 -9.69
C CYS A 130 3.23 -3.00 -10.62
N HIS A 131 3.53 -1.78 -10.16
CA HIS A 131 4.30 -0.81 -10.94
C HIS A 131 5.81 -1.07 -10.89
N VAL A 132 6.32 -1.59 -9.79
CA VAL A 132 7.76 -1.54 -9.47
C VAL A 132 8.47 -2.88 -9.55
N THR A 133 7.72 -3.99 -9.68
CA THR A 133 8.26 -5.35 -9.79
C THR A 133 8.13 -5.96 -11.19
N SER A 134 8.81 -7.07 -11.43
CA SER A 134 8.76 -7.88 -12.66
C SER A 134 7.39 -8.53 -12.89
N ASP A 135 7.18 -9.08 -14.09
CA ASP A 135 5.95 -9.83 -14.40
C ASP A 135 5.93 -11.20 -13.70
N GLU A 136 7.11 -11.79 -13.48
CA GLU A 136 7.27 -13.00 -12.67
C GLU A 136 6.81 -12.77 -11.22
N PHE A 137 7.18 -11.61 -10.65
CA PHE A 137 6.70 -11.22 -9.33
C PHE A 137 5.18 -10.98 -9.32
N HIS A 138 4.59 -10.46 -10.40
CA HIS A 138 3.14 -10.31 -10.51
C HIS A 138 2.42 -11.65 -10.46
N GLN A 139 2.96 -12.67 -11.13
CA GLN A 139 2.42 -14.01 -11.05
C GLN A 139 2.44 -14.51 -9.60
N MET A 140 3.55 -14.30 -8.88
CA MET A 140 3.64 -14.62 -7.45
C MET A 140 2.59 -13.85 -6.63
N LEU A 141 2.40 -12.54 -6.88
CA LEU A 141 1.37 -11.74 -6.20
C LEU A 141 -0.02 -12.33 -6.41
N ARG A 142 -0.37 -12.70 -7.64
CA ARG A 142 -1.65 -13.35 -7.97
C ARG A 142 -1.81 -14.69 -7.27
N GLU A 143 -0.79 -15.54 -7.32
CA GLU A 143 -0.84 -16.90 -6.75
C GLU A 143 -0.94 -16.89 -5.22
N THR A 144 -0.43 -15.83 -4.58
CA THR A 144 -0.42 -15.68 -3.12
C THR A 144 -1.48 -14.71 -2.59
N HIS A 145 -2.32 -14.13 -3.46
CA HIS A 145 -3.38 -13.21 -3.06
C HIS A 145 -4.54 -13.97 -2.38
N PRO A 146 -4.90 -13.66 -1.12
CA PRO A 146 -5.89 -14.42 -0.37
C PRO A 146 -7.28 -14.48 -1.03
N GLU A 147 -7.67 -13.43 -1.75
CA GLU A 147 -8.97 -13.36 -2.42
C GLU A 147 -9.01 -14.08 -3.79
N GLY A 148 -7.86 -14.58 -4.29
CA GLY A 148 -7.78 -15.36 -5.52
C GLY A 148 -8.04 -14.59 -6.82
N HIS A 149 -8.05 -13.26 -6.79
CA HIS A 149 -8.06 -12.40 -7.98
C HIS A 149 -6.65 -11.88 -8.31
N ASP A 150 -6.51 -11.26 -9.48
CA ASP A 150 -5.25 -10.69 -9.96
C ASP A 150 -5.20 -9.19 -9.64
N PRO A 151 -4.46 -8.75 -8.61
CA PRO A 151 -4.45 -7.36 -8.20
C PRO A 151 -3.82 -6.44 -9.26
N CYS A 152 -2.94 -6.95 -10.12
CA CYS A 152 -2.31 -6.14 -11.16
C CYS A 152 -3.24 -5.92 -12.36
N VAL A 153 -4.14 -6.86 -12.64
CA VAL A 153 -5.24 -6.66 -13.60
C VAL A 153 -6.25 -5.64 -13.04
N ASP A 154 -6.62 -5.77 -11.77
CA ASP A 154 -7.58 -4.85 -11.13
C ASP A 154 -7.03 -3.42 -11.04
N ALA A 155 -5.72 -3.27 -10.87
CA ALA A 155 -5.03 -1.98 -10.90
C ALA A 155 -5.15 -1.25 -12.26
N ALA A 156 -5.51 -1.96 -13.33
CA ALA A 156 -5.59 -1.45 -14.70
C ALA A 156 -4.30 -0.72 -15.16
N ILE A 157 -3.13 -1.20 -14.70
CA ILE A 157 -1.83 -0.58 -15.00
C ILE A 157 -1.45 -0.85 -16.45
N THR A 158 -1.47 0.19 -17.27
CA THR A 158 -1.08 0.12 -18.69
C THR A 158 0.41 0.41 -18.90
N THR A 159 1.07 1.08 -17.96
CA THR A 159 2.49 1.41 -18.03
C THR A 159 3.12 1.34 -16.63
N LYS A 160 4.14 0.49 -16.46
CA LYS A 160 4.91 0.39 -15.22
C LYS A 160 5.84 1.60 -15.08
N ILE A 161 5.90 2.17 -13.88
CA ILE A 161 6.81 3.26 -13.53
C ILE A 161 7.65 2.73 -12.37
N ARG A 162 8.86 2.27 -12.68
CA ARG A 162 9.79 1.73 -11.68
C ARG A 162 10.24 2.82 -10.71
N PHE A 163 10.87 2.43 -9.61
CA PHE A 163 11.55 3.41 -8.77
C PHE A 163 12.73 4.03 -9.53
N GLN A 164 12.93 5.33 -9.33
CA GLN A 164 14.18 6.01 -9.67
C GLN A 164 15.21 5.78 -8.57
#